data_AF-A0AAN9YRX1-F1
#
_entry.id   AF-A0AAN9YRX1-F1
#
_cell.length_a   1.000
_cell.length_b   1.000
_cell.length_c   1.000
_cell.angle_alpha   90.00
_cell.angle_beta   90.00
_cell.angle_gamma   90.00
#
_symmetry.space_group_name_H-M   'P 1'
#
loop_
_entity.id
_entity.type
_entity.pdbx_description
1 polymer ?
#
loop_
_entity_poly.entity_id
_entity_poly.type
_entity_poly.pdbx_seq_one_letter_code
_entity_poly.pdbx_strand_id
1 'polypeptide(L)'
;MLGIHLGKGKHKEFAVGVFQNDFSDEEATFTWAGYNIVSQSSSSYLGIPSIGCLFNNATQKVMDGRMPFSIPSSFRVLLQCQKFSHHLTKSMAACLEDARGVSAHMVRLLEDEWTNTQHLIGFDHADALDRLNVLFVTLEIQQFYMLPLPNYDPETLKPNILRAYNTAQTVIRETVEFDREANFLLHAPHFYFRGLICAACTICKVVRSTYKNLIDRKQLDEATANMVAMLRRSIIMEGDLATRLLTLLEPWLQVALDPEWDEDPISNFTHRLSASPTLDCLARWKHDQEFLLKAKNQPPPPDGMDGTSTLAMSDPMQFIDWGFMDDFNWNFDSNILSNGT
;
A
#
# COMPACT_ATOMS: atom_id res chain seq x y z
N MET A 1 18.29 -21.82 -14.63
CA MET A 1 17.74 -20.55 -15.16
C MET A 1 17.68 -20.67 -16.68
N LEU A 2 16.50 -20.56 -17.31
CA LEU A 2 16.29 -20.87 -18.75
C LEU A 2 16.80 -19.77 -19.71
N GLY A 3 17.70 -18.90 -19.27
CA GLY A 3 18.22 -17.79 -20.10
C GLY A 3 17.28 -16.60 -20.31
N ILE A 4 15.99 -16.70 -19.95
CA ILE A 4 14.96 -15.64 -20.15
C ILE A 4 15.36 -14.23 -19.68
N HIS A 5 16.19 -14.14 -18.65
CA HIS A 5 16.74 -12.88 -18.14
C HIS A 5 17.57 -12.10 -19.15
N LEU A 6 17.99 -12.73 -20.24
CA LEU A 6 18.72 -12.11 -21.33
C LEU A 6 17.80 -11.47 -22.37
N GLY A 7 16.46 -11.60 -22.22
CA GLY A 7 15.47 -11.14 -23.19
C GLY A 7 15.54 -11.91 -24.51
N LYS A 8 16.00 -13.17 -24.46
CA LYS A 8 16.15 -14.05 -25.62
C LYS A 8 15.34 -15.31 -25.40
N GLY A 9 14.56 -15.69 -26.42
CA GLY A 9 13.68 -16.85 -26.37
C GLY A 9 14.36 -18.16 -26.73
N LYS A 10 15.54 -18.09 -27.39
CA LYS A 10 16.31 -19.25 -27.83
C LYS A 10 17.65 -19.35 -27.13
N HIS A 11 17.82 -20.42 -26.36
CA HIS A 11 19.06 -20.76 -25.67
C HIS A 11 19.39 -22.25 -25.86
N LYS A 12 20.28 -22.54 -26.82
CA LYS A 12 20.67 -23.92 -27.15
C LYS A 12 21.39 -24.60 -25.99
N GLU A 13 22.12 -23.82 -25.20
CA GLU A 13 22.83 -24.23 -24.00
C GLU A 13 21.91 -24.68 -22.84
N PHE A 14 20.64 -24.29 -22.87
CA PHE A 14 19.64 -24.66 -21.86
C PHE A 14 18.60 -25.66 -22.38
N ALA A 15 18.73 -26.13 -23.63
CA ALA A 15 17.88 -27.16 -24.19
C ALA A 15 18.41 -28.55 -23.80
N VAL A 16 17.62 -29.32 -23.05
CA VAL A 16 18.01 -30.66 -22.56
C VAL A 16 16.91 -31.67 -22.87
N GLY A 17 17.23 -32.67 -23.70
CA GLY A 17 16.32 -33.74 -24.07
C GLY A 17 15.05 -33.23 -24.75
N VAL A 18 13.89 -33.54 -24.16
CA VAL A 18 12.57 -33.08 -24.65
C VAL A 18 12.24 -31.63 -24.29
N PHE A 19 13.01 -30.99 -23.40
CA PHE A 19 12.84 -29.58 -23.07
C PHE A 19 13.56 -28.70 -24.09
N GLN A 20 12.83 -28.27 -25.11
CA GLN A 20 13.30 -27.26 -26.06
C GLN A 20 12.79 -25.88 -25.63
N ASN A 21 13.72 -24.95 -25.39
CA ASN A 21 13.39 -23.53 -25.21
C ASN A 21 13.34 -22.88 -26.60
N ASP A 22 12.21 -23.03 -27.28
CA ASP A 22 11.95 -22.39 -28.59
C ASP A 22 10.82 -21.35 -28.46
N PHE A 23 11.05 -20.34 -27.63
CA PHE A 23 10.16 -19.19 -27.49
C PHE A 23 10.69 -18.03 -28.34
N SER A 24 9.83 -17.05 -28.59
CA SER A 24 10.24 -15.78 -29.20
C SER A 24 10.99 -14.90 -28.19
N ASP A 25 11.82 -13.98 -28.70
CA ASP A 25 12.47 -12.95 -27.87
C ASP A 25 11.44 -12.03 -27.22
N GLU A 26 10.28 -11.86 -27.86
CA GLU A 26 9.13 -11.11 -27.33
C GLU A 26 8.55 -11.77 -26.08
N GLU A 27 8.21 -13.06 -26.15
CA GLU A 27 7.71 -13.84 -25.01
C GLU A 27 8.71 -13.86 -23.87
N ALA A 28 10.00 -14.07 -24.16
CA ALA A 28 11.04 -14.07 -23.14
C ALA A 28 11.17 -12.71 -22.45
N THR A 29 11.09 -11.63 -23.22
CA THR A 29 11.18 -10.26 -22.71
C THR A 29 9.99 -9.91 -21.83
N PHE A 30 8.76 -10.14 -22.30
CA PHE A 30 7.56 -9.86 -21.50
C PHE A 30 7.53 -10.71 -20.23
N THR A 31 7.93 -11.98 -20.33
CA THR A 31 8.01 -12.87 -19.17
C THR A 31 9.01 -12.35 -18.14
N TRP A 32 10.21 -11.95 -18.57
CA TRP A 32 11.24 -11.46 -17.65
C TRP A 32 10.90 -10.10 -17.05
N ALA A 33 10.44 -9.15 -17.86
CA ALA A 33 10.01 -7.84 -17.39
C ALA A 33 8.80 -7.95 -16.46
N GLY A 34 7.80 -8.77 -16.83
CA GLY A 34 6.62 -9.04 -16.02
C GLY A 34 6.97 -9.72 -14.70
N TYR A 35 7.92 -10.65 -14.69
CA TYR A 35 8.45 -11.24 -13.46
C TYR A 35 9.04 -10.17 -12.54
N ASN A 36 9.85 -9.23 -13.06
CA ASN A 36 10.41 -8.15 -12.25
C ASN A 36 9.32 -7.22 -11.69
N ILE A 37 8.28 -6.92 -12.48
CA ILE A 37 7.14 -6.14 -12.01
C ILE A 37 6.46 -6.86 -10.84
N VAL A 38 6.02 -8.10 -11.05
CA VAL A 38 5.28 -8.86 -10.04
C VAL A 38 6.12 -9.12 -8.79
N SER A 39 7.40 -9.47 -8.96
CA SER A 39 8.31 -9.73 -7.84
C SER A 39 8.50 -8.47 -7.00
N GLN A 40 8.71 -7.31 -7.61
CA GLN A 40 8.87 -6.07 -6.84
C GLN A 40 7.56 -5.66 -6.19
N SER A 41 6.45 -5.64 -6.93
CA SER A 41 5.15 -5.25 -6.38
C SER A 41 4.73 -6.13 -5.22
N SER A 42 5.01 -7.44 -5.31
CA SER A 42 4.74 -8.40 -4.22
C SER A 42 5.58 -8.13 -2.98
N SER A 43 6.87 -7.89 -3.18
CA SER A 43 7.80 -7.54 -2.10
C SER A 43 7.42 -6.23 -1.40
N SER A 44 7.07 -5.19 -2.15
CA SER A 44 6.65 -3.90 -1.60
C SER A 44 5.46 -4.03 -0.65
N TYR A 45 4.36 -4.68 -1.04
CA TYR A 45 3.20 -4.79 -0.14
C TYR A 45 3.39 -5.79 1.01
N LEU A 46 4.28 -6.76 0.87
CA LEU A 46 4.70 -7.64 1.97
C LEU A 46 5.69 -6.95 2.93
N GLY A 47 6.18 -5.78 2.53
CA GLY A 47 7.16 -5.02 3.31
C GLY A 47 8.50 -5.73 3.44
N ILE A 48 8.94 -6.43 2.39
CA ILE A 48 10.21 -7.14 2.36
C ILE A 48 11.03 -6.73 1.14
N PRO A 49 12.37 -6.78 1.19
CA PRO A 49 13.18 -6.60 -0.01
C PRO A 49 12.88 -7.67 -1.06
N SER A 50 12.93 -7.30 -2.34
CA SER A 50 12.80 -8.26 -3.43
C SER A 50 14.08 -9.07 -3.60
N ILE A 51 13.96 -10.40 -3.48
CA ILE A 51 15.07 -11.36 -3.54
C ILE A 51 15.39 -11.76 -5.00
N GLY A 52 14.44 -11.55 -5.92
CA GLY A 52 14.53 -12.02 -7.31
C GLY A 52 14.60 -10.92 -8.38
N CYS A 53 14.35 -9.66 -8.02
CA CYS A 53 14.38 -8.56 -8.99
C CYS A 53 15.80 -8.27 -9.49
N LEU A 54 15.96 -8.36 -10.79
CA LEU A 54 17.20 -8.13 -11.52
C LEU A 54 16.88 -7.23 -12.71
N PHE A 55 16.83 -5.93 -12.45
CA PHE A 55 16.70 -4.89 -13.47
C PHE A 55 18.01 -4.78 -14.26
N ASN A 56 18.14 -5.65 -15.26
CA ASN A 56 19.36 -5.83 -16.05
C ASN A 56 19.25 -5.16 -17.43
N ASN A 57 20.21 -5.44 -18.32
CA ASN A 57 20.23 -4.87 -19.66
C ASN A 57 18.97 -5.20 -20.50
N ALA A 58 18.34 -6.36 -20.27
CA ALA A 58 17.13 -6.74 -21.01
C ALA A 58 15.95 -5.83 -20.61
N THR A 59 15.72 -5.63 -19.30
CA THR A 59 14.68 -4.71 -18.83
C THR A 59 15.01 -3.26 -19.19
N GLN A 60 16.29 -2.87 -19.21
CA GLN A 60 16.69 -1.53 -19.65
C GLN A 60 16.31 -1.25 -21.10
N LYS A 61 16.52 -2.21 -22.02
CA LYS A 61 16.10 -2.05 -23.42
C LYS A 61 14.58 -1.91 -23.58
N VAL A 62 13.80 -2.63 -22.76
CA VAL A 62 12.34 -2.48 -22.71
C VAL A 62 11.96 -1.06 -22.32
N MET A 63 12.51 -0.58 -21.21
CA MET A 63 12.24 0.75 -20.68
C MET A 63 12.63 1.87 -21.65
N ASP A 64 13.76 1.71 -22.36
CA ASP A 64 14.24 2.69 -23.35
C ASP A 64 13.47 2.61 -24.69
N GLY A 65 12.53 1.68 -24.85
CA GLY A 65 11.82 1.46 -26.12
C GLY A 65 12.73 0.95 -27.24
N ARG A 66 13.85 0.30 -26.91
CA ARG A 66 14.87 -0.19 -27.86
C ARG A 66 14.65 -1.65 -28.29
N MET A 67 13.46 -2.21 -28.03
CA MET A 67 13.11 -3.57 -28.44
C MET A 67 12.73 -3.61 -29.92
N PRO A 68 13.04 -4.71 -30.64
CA PRO A 68 12.73 -4.82 -32.06
C PRO A 68 11.24 -5.07 -32.35
N PHE A 69 10.42 -5.23 -31.31
CA PHE A 69 8.97 -5.43 -31.34
C PHE A 69 8.27 -4.36 -30.50
N SER A 70 6.97 -4.19 -30.73
CA SER A 70 6.17 -3.17 -30.05
C SER A 70 5.96 -3.54 -28.58
N ILE A 71 6.14 -2.56 -27.70
CA ILE A 71 5.81 -2.70 -26.27
C ILE A 71 4.81 -1.60 -25.92
N PRO A 72 3.71 -1.89 -25.22
CA PRO A 72 2.80 -0.86 -24.73
C PRO A 72 3.52 0.16 -23.86
N SER A 73 3.19 1.45 -23.98
CA SER A 73 3.77 2.52 -23.16
C SER A 73 3.56 2.24 -21.67
N SER A 74 2.34 1.88 -21.29
CA SER A 74 1.99 1.62 -19.89
C SER A 74 2.78 0.47 -19.26
N PHE A 75 3.14 -0.54 -20.06
CA PHE A 75 4.03 -1.61 -19.60
C PHE A 75 5.45 -1.08 -19.30
N ARG A 76 5.98 -0.18 -20.14
CA ARG A 76 7.28 0.47 -19.89
C ARG A 76 7.23 1.36 -18.66
N VAL A 77 6.18 2.16 -18.50
CA VAL A 77 5.98 3.03 -17.34
C VAL A 77 5.91 2.22 -16.06
N LEU A 78 5.10 1.16 -16.04
CA LEU A 78 5.02 0.27 -14.88
C LEU A 78 6.37 -0.36 -14.55
N LEU A 79 7.13 -0.84 -15.55
CA LEU A 79 8.46 -1.39 -15.33
C LEU A 79 9.45 -0.37 -14.74
N GLN A 80 9.41 0.89 -15.21
CA GLN A 80 10.20 1.99 -14.64
C GLN A 80 9.82 2.28 -13.20
N CYS A 81 8.53 2.33 -12.89
CA CYS A 81 8.01 2.50 -11.52
C CYS A 81 8.54 1.40 -10.60
N GLN A 82 8.45 0.13 -11.03
CA GLN A 82 8.94 -1.00 -10.23
C GLN A 82 10.47 -0.99 -10.09
N LYS A 83 11.22 -0.56 -11.11
CA LYS A 83 12.67 -0.36 -10.97
C LYS A 83 13.00 0.67 -9.90
N PHE A 84 12.26 1.77 -9.86
CA PHE A 84 12.46 2.79 -8.84
C PHE A 84 12.07 2.27 -7.45
N SER A 85 10.91 1.64 -7.29
CA SER A 85 10.49 1.02 -6.02
C SER A 85 11.52 0.01 -5.50
N HIS A 86 12.20 -0.71 -6.38
CA HIS A 86 13.30 -1.60 -5.99
C HIS A 86 14.50 -0.84 -5.39
N HIS A 87 14.93 0.25 -6.04
CA HIS A 87 15.98 1.14 -5.52
C HIS A 87 15.59 1.77 -4.18
N LEU A 88 14.35 2.27 -4.08
CA LEU A 88 13.76 2.79 -2.85
C LEU A 88 13.83 1.76 -1.72
N THR A 89 13.31 0.55 -1.96
CA THR A 89 13.24 -0.51 -0.95
C THR A 89 14.63 -0.90 -0.45
N LYS A 90 15.60 -1.02 -1.35
CA LYS A 90 16.99 -1.35 -1.00
C LYS A 90 17.63 -0.25 -0.16
N SER A 91 17.44 1.01 -0.54
CA SER A 91 17.99 2.16 0.18
C SER A 91 17.38 2.28 1.58
N MET A 92 16.07 2.11 1.68
CA MET A 92 15.32 2.19 2.94
C MET A 92 15.60 1.02 3.87
N ALA A 93 15.78 -0.19 3.34
CA ALA A 93 16.20 -1.35 4.12
C ALA A 93 17.53 -1.08 4.82
N ALA A 94 18.52 -0.54 4.10
CA ALA A 94 19.81 -0.18 4.69
C ALA A 94 19.67 0.89 5.79
N CYS A 95 18.82 1.91 5.61
CA CYS A 95 18.57 2.91 6.65
C CYS A 95 17.91 2.31 7.90
N LEU A 96 16.91 1.45 7.72
CA LEU A 96 16.16 0.84 8.82
C LEU A 96 17.00 -0.18 9.61
N GLU A 97 17.89 -0.91 8.95
CA GLU A 97 18.84 -1.82 9.61
C GLU A 97 19.82 -1.07 10.53
N ASP A 98 20.31 0.10 10.12
CA ASP A 98 21.32 0.87 10.86
C ASP A 98 20.70 1.74 11.97
N ALA A 99 19.66 2.51 11.63
CA ALA A 99 19.18 3.60 12.48
C ALA A 99 17.79 3.40 13.09
N ARG A 100 17.13 2.26 12.80
CA ARG A 100 15.75 1.94 13.23
C ARG A 100 14.70 3.00 12.84
N GLY A 101 14.99 3.75 11.78
CA GLY A 101 14.15 4.81 11.26
C GLY A 101 14.81 5.45 10.03
N VAL A 102 14.12 6.40 9.41
CA VAL A 102 14.54 7.07 8.19
C VAL A 102 14.57 8.57 8.42
N SER A 103 15.64 9.23 7.99
CA SER A 103 15.71 10.68 8.07
C SER A 103 14.80 11.32 7.02
N ALA A 104 14.13 12.43 7.37
CA ALA A 104 13.33 13.18 6.40
C ALA A 104 14.16 13.64 5.19
N HIS A 105 15.46 13.87 5.37
CA HIS A 105 16.38 14.20 4.27
C HIS A 105 16.51 13.07 3.25
N MET A 106 16.65 11.82 3.71
CA MET A 106 16.73 10.65 2.82
C MET A 106 15.44 10.48 2.01
N VAL A 107 14.28 10.67 2.65
CA VAL A 107 12.99 10.59 1.95
C VAL A 107 12.89 11.68 0.87
N ARG A 108 13.27 12.92 1.18
CA ARG A 108 13.29 14.02 0.19
C ARG A 108 14.23 13.77 -0.97
N LEU A 109 15.42 13.24 -0.70
CA LEU A 109 16.38 12.88 -1.75
C LEU A 109 15.75 11.90 -2.75
N LEU A 110 15.03 10.90 -2.26
CA LEU A 110 14.34 9.93 -3.12
C LEU A 110 13.11 10.52 -3.82
N GLU A 111 12.40 11.48 -3.21
CA GLU A 111 11.36 12.25 -3.92
C GLU A 111 11.95 13.05 -5.09
N ASP A 112 13.13 13.66 -4.91
CA ASP A 112 13.83 14.41 -5.96
C ASP A 112 14.32 13.46 -7.08
N GLU A 113 14.92 12.32 -6.73
CA GLU A 113 15.29 11.26 -7.70
C GLU A 113 14.07 10.72 -8.45
N TRP A 114 12.93 10.57 -7.76
CA TRP A 114 11.69 10.14 -8.37
C TRP A 114 11.14 11.17 -9.35
N THR A 115 11.16 12.45 -8.98
CA THR A 115 10.75 13.55 -9.86
C THR A 115 11.58 13.56 -11.16
N ASN A 116 12.90 13.37 -11.05
CA ASN A 116 13.77 13.23 -12.22
C ASN A 116 13.37 12.02 -13.09
N THR A 117 13.00 10.90 -12.46
CA THR A 117 12.54 9.70 -13.17
C THR A 117 11.20 9.92 -13.87
N GLN A 118 10.26 10.64 -13.27
CA GLN A 118 8.97 11.01 -13.89
C GLN A 118 9.16 11.81 -15.18
N HIS A 119 10.12 12.75 -15.20
CA HIS A 119 10.45 13.49 -16.41
C HIS A 119 10.97 12.58 -17.52
N LEU A 120 11.80 11.58 -17.19
CA LEU A 120 12.30 10.59 -18.15
C LEU A 120 11.20 9.67 -18.69
N ILE A 121 10.18 9.38 -17.87
CA ILE A 121 9.00 8.58 -18.26
C ILE A 121 8.07 9.39 -19.19
N GLY A 122 8.20 10.71 -19.24
CA GLY A 122 7.32 11.59 -20.03
C GLY A 122 5.98 11.82 -19.35
N PHE A 123 5.98 11.97 -18.02
CA PHE A 123 4.77 12.09 -17.19
C PHE A 123 3.76 13.15 -17.67
N ASP A 124 4.23 14.24 -18.30
CA ASP A 124 3.37 15.30 -18.86
C ASP A 124 2.36 14.78 -19.91
N HIS A 125 2.60 13.60 -20.47
CA HIS A 125 1.77 12.95 -21.47
C HIS A 125 1.22 11.59 -20.98
N ALA A 126 1.33 11.30 -19.68
CA ALA A 126 0.89 10.05 -19.09
C ALA A 126 -0.63 9.89 -19.18
N ASP A 127 -1.09 8.69 -19.54
CA ASP A 127 -2.51 8.33 -19.42
C ASP A 127 -2.92 8.12 -17.96
N ALA A 128 -4.19 7.81 -17.70
CA ALA A 128 -4.71 7.64 -16.34
C ALA A 128 -4.00 6.52 -15.56
N LEU A 129 -3.68 5.40 -16.22
CA LEU A 129 -3.01 4.27 -15.57
C LEU A 129 -1.55 4.60 -15.25
N ASP A 130 -0.86 5.28 -16.16
CA ASP A 130 0.51 5.75 -15.98
C ASP A 130 0.60 6.76 -14.83
N ARG A 131 -0.36 7.70 -14.76
CA ARG A 131 -0.46 8.64 -13.64
C ARG A 131 -0.68 7.92 -12.30
N LEU A 132 -1.56 6.92 -12.27
CA LEU A 132 -1.78 6.10 -11.07
C LEU A 132 -0.52 5.35 -10.64
N ASN A 133 0.17 4.69 -11.57
CA ASN A 133 1.44 4.00 -11.30
C ASN A 133 2.45 4.95 -10.65
N VAL A 134 2.53 6.18 -11.17
CA VAL A 134 3.45 7.18 -10.64
C VAL A 134 3.07 7.64 -9.23
N LEU A 135 1.77 7.86 -8.99
CA LEU A 135 1.26 8.24 -7.68
C LEU A 135 1.47 7.15 -6.62
N PHE A 136 1.35 5.87 -6.98
CA PHE A 136 1.64 4.77 -6.04
C PHE A 136 3.09 4.77 -5.58
N VAL A 137 4.05 5.00 -6.48
CA VAL A 137 5.48 5.11 -6.10
C VAL A 137 5.70 6.34 -5.22
N THR A 138 5.08 7.48 -5.56
CA THR A 138 5.16 8.70 -4.73
C THR A 138 4.65 8.44 -3.31
N LEU A 139 3.51 7.77 -3.19
CA LEU A 139 2.96 7.38 -1.89
C LEU A 139 3.91 6.44 -1.14
N GLU A 140 4.46 5.42 -1.81
CA GLU A 140 5.41 4.47 -1.21
C GLU A 140 6.65 5.18 -0.64
N ILE A 141 7.20 6.17 -1.34
CA ILE A 141 8.30 7.01 -0.83
C ILE A 141 7.85 7.76 0.42
N GLN A 142 6.67 8.40 0.36
CA GLN A 142 6.16 9.25 1.43
C GLN A 142 5.74 8.48 2.69
N GLN A 143 5.42 7.20 2.58
CA GLN A 143 5.15 6.34 3.74
C GLN A 143 6.36 6.28 4.70
N PHE A 144 7.59 6.47 4.21
CA PHE A 144 8.77 6.52 5.06
C PHE A 144 8.85 7.76 5.97
N TYR A 145 8.05 8.82 5.73
CA TYR A 145 7.89 9.90 6.71
C TYR A 145 7.19 9.44 7.99
N MET A 146 6.42 8.35 7.95
CA MET A 146 5.80 7.73 9.13
C MET A 146 6.75 6.77 9.85
N LEU A 147 8.01 6.67 9.40
CA LEU A 147 9.06 5.85 9.99
C LEU A 147 10.28 6.72 10.34
N PRO A 148 10.11 7.82 11.11
CA PRO A 148 11.19 8.75 11.35
C PRO A 148 12.30 8.12 12.22
N LEU A 149 13.47 8.76 12.22
CA LEU A 149 14.52 8.43 13.19
C LEU A 149 14.04 8.58 14.63
N PRO A 150 14.60 7.83 15.59
CA PRO A 150 14.38 8.10 17.01
C PRO A 150 14.70 9.55 17.37
N ASN A 151 13.92 10.16 18.27
CA ASN A 151 14.04 11.56 18.68
C ASN A 151 13.83 12.58 17.53
N TYR A 152 12.95 12.26 16.58
CA TYR A 152 12.54 13.21 15.55
C TYR A 152 11.88 14.45 16.17
N ASP A 153 11.92 15.56 15.43
CA ASP A 153 11.14 16.76 15.76
C ASP A 153 9.74 16.68 15.13
N PRO A 154 8.66 16.60 15.93
CA PRO A 154 7.29 16.52 15.43
C PRO A 154 6.91 17.69 14.53
N GLU A 155 7.36 18.90 14.84
CA GLU A 155 6.99 20.10 14.07
C GLU A 155 7.60 20.09 12.66
N THR A 156 8.84 19.62 12.54
CA THR A 156 9.49 19.44 11.23
C THR A 156 8.92 18.26 10.44
N LEU A 157 8.44 17.20 11.13
CA LEU A 157 7.90 16.01 10.49
C LEU A 157 6.48 16.22 9.94
N LYS A 158 5.64 16.92 10.72
CA LYS A 158 4.23 17.22 10.46
C LYS A 158 3.91 17.61 9.01
N PRO A 159 4.54 18.62 8.38
CA PRO A 159 4.23 18.99 6.99
C PRO A 159 4.51 17.86 5.98
N ASN A 160 5.52 17.02 6.23
CA ASN A 160 5.81 15.90 5.33
C ASN A 160 4.74 14.80 5.43
N ILE A 161 4.22 14.53 6.63
CA ILE A 161 3.12 13.57 6.80
C ILE A 161 1.82 14.10 6.20
N LEU A 162 1.51 15.38 6.36
CA LEU A 162 0.35 15.99 5.70
C LEU A 162 0.46 15.93 4.17
N ARG A 163 1.66 16.01 3.61
CA ARG A 163 1.89 15.77 2.18
C ARG A 163 1.61 14.31 1.79
N ALA A 164 2.06 13.34 2.59
CA ALA A 164 1.74 11.93 2.39
C ALA A 164 0.23 11.67 2.42
N TYR A 165 -0.49 12.31 3.34
CA TYR A 165 -1.95 12.29 3.42
C TYR A 165 -2.61 12.82 2.13
N ASN A 166 -2.19 13.98 1.64
CA ASN A 166 -2.74 14.55 0.41
C ASN A 166 -2.47 13.69 -0.83
N THR A 167 -1.28 13.06 -0.90
CA THR A 167 -0.97 12.07 -1.95
C THR A 167 -1.88 10.85 -1.84
N ALA A 168 -2.09 10.32 -0.64
CA ALA A 168 -2.98 9.17 -0.43
C ALA A 168 -4.43 9.48 -0.86
N GLN A 169 -4.96 10.67 -0.52
CA GLN A 169 -6.27 11.10 -1.01
C GLN A 169 -6.32 11.20 -2.54
N THR A 170 -5.25 11.70 -3.15
CA THR A 170 -5.14 11.81 -4.60
C THR A 170 -5.12 10.45 -5.28
N VAL A 171 -4.37 9.48 -4.74
CA VAL A 171 -4.37 8.08 -5.20
C VAL A 171 -5.80 7.52 -5.24
N ILE A 172 -6.55 7.65 -4.14
CA ILE A 172 -7.92 7.10 -4.07
C ILE A 172 -8.85 7.83 -5.01
N ARG A 173 -8.80 9.17 -5.05
CA ARG A 173 -9.65 9.98 -5.93
C ARG A 173 -9.41 9.65 -7.41
N GLU A 174 -8.16 9.68 -7.86
CA GLU A 174 -7.81 9.36 -9.26
C GLU A 174 -8.19 7.92 -9.62
N THR A 175 -8.11 6.99 -8.66
CA THR A 175 -8.54 5.60 -8.88
C THR A 175 -10.05 5.49 -9.07
N VAL A 176 -10.84 6.20 -8.24
CA VAL A 176 -12.30 6.23 -8.37
C VAL A 176 -12.72 6.86 -9.70
N GLU A 177 -12.07 7.96 -10.12
CA GLU A 177 -12.35 8.57 -11.43
C GLU A 177 -11.95 7.65 -12.59
N PHE A 178 -10.77 7.03 -12.52
CA PHE A 178 -10.33 6.08 -13.56
C PHE A 178 -11.25 4.85 -13.65
N ASP A 179 -11.77 4.37 -12.51
CA ASP A 179 -12.73 3.26 -12.51
C ASP A 179 -14.04 3.62 -13.24
N ARG A 180 -14.54 4.85 -13.10
CA ARG A 180 -15.75 5.29 -13.80
C ARG A 180 -15.61 5.20 -15.32
N GLU A 181 -14.40 5.41 -15.83
CA GLU A 181 -14.11 5.36 -17.26
C GLU A 181 -13.79 3.94 -17.75
N ALA A 182 -13.03 3.18 -16.98
CA ALA A 182 -12.38 1.94 -17.44
C ALA A 182 -12.84 0.67 -16.72
N ASN A 183 -13.70 0.75 -15.70
CA ASN A 183 -14.01 -0.35 -14.78
C ASN A 183 -12.73 -0.98 -14.18
N PHE A 184 -11.72 -0.14 -13.93
CA PHE A 184 -10.39 -0.57 -13.51
C PHE A 184 -10.41 -1.45 -12.27
N LEU A 185 -11.19 -1.10 -11.24
CA LEU A 185 -11.18 -1.81 -9.96
C LEU A 185 -11.74 -3.23 -10.06
N LEU A 186 -12.59 -3.52 -11.06
CA LEU A 186 -13.09 -4.87 -11.33
C LEU A 186 -11.99 -5.81 -11.87
N HIS A 187 -10.96 -5.23 -12.48
CA HIS A 187 -9.90 -5.96 -13.17
C HIS A 187 -8.50 -5.70 -12.58
N ALA A 188 -8.41 -4.87 -11.54
CA ALA A 188 -7.17 -4.43 -10.97
C ALA A 188 -6.39 -5.61 -10.38
N PRO A 189 -5.13 -5.83 -10.81
CA PRO A 189 -4.24 -6.76 -10.15
C PRO A 189 -4.15 -6.50 -8.64
N HIS A 190 -3.96 -7.58 -7.87
CA HIS A 190 -3.98 -7.51 -6.39
C HIS A 190 -3.01 -6.47 -5.80
N PHE A 191 -1.88 -6.18 -6.45
CA PHE A 191 -0.93 -5.18 -5.94
C PHE A 191 -1.50 -3.75 -5.97
N TYR A 192 -2.38 -3.41 -6.91
CA TYR A 192 -3.08 -2.11 -6.89
C TYR A 192 -4.02 -2.05 -5.71
N PHE A 193 -4.81 -3.11 -5.47
CA PHE A 193 -5.68 -3.20 -4.31
C PHE A 193 -4.88 -3.00 -3.02
N ARG A 194 -3.71 -3.64 -2.87
CA ARG A 194 -2.81 -3.42 -1.73
C ARG A 194 -2.33 -1.98 -1.60
N GLY A 195 -1.91 -1.35 -2.70
CA GLY A 195 -1.52 0.07 -2.71
C GLY A 195 -2.66 0.98 -2.26
N LEU A 196 -3.91 0.66 -2.63
CA LEU A 196 -5.09 1.38 -2.20
C LEU A 196 -5.38 1.22 -0.70
N ILE A 197 -5.14 0.03 -0.14
CA ILE A 197 -5.20 -0.17 1.32
C ILE A 197 -4.12 0.64 2.02
N CYS A 198 -2.90 0.70 1.47
CA CYS A 198 -1.85 1.57 1.98
C CYS A 198 -2.30 3.05 2.00
N ALA A 199 -2.91 3.54 0.93
CA ALA A 199 -3.45 4.90 0.87
C ALA A 199 -4.56 5.13 1.91
N ALA A 200 -5.50 4.19 2.04
CA ALA A 200 -6.55 4.25 3.04
C ALA A 200 -5.96 4.30 4.45
N CYS A 201 -5.01 3.41 4.79
CA CYS A 201 -4.34 3.41 6.09
C CYS A 201 -3.55 4.70 6.35
N THR A 202 -2.90 5.30 5.35
CA THR A 202 -2.24 6.60 5.50
C THR A 202 -3.24 7.70 5.85
N ILE A 203 -4.43 7.72 5.22
CA ILE A 203 -5.53 8.62 5.58
C ILE A 203 -5.97 8.36 7.02
N CYS A 204 -6.28 7.11 7.33
CA CYS A 204 -6.70 6.61 8.64
C CYS A 204 -5.77 7.04 9.76
N LYS A 205 -4.44 6.88 9.60
CA LYS A 205 -3.47 7.28 10.63
C LYS A 205 -3.52 8.78 10.93
N VAL A 206 -3.64 9.63 9.91
CA VAL A 206 -3.67 11.09 10.11
C VAL A 206 -4.99 11.56 10.72
N VAL A 207 -6.12 10.99 10.31
CA VAL A 207 -7.44 11.40 10.83
C VAL A 207 -7.69 10.89 12.25
N ARG A 208 -6.90 9.92 12.71
CA ARG A 208 -6.95 9.40 14.09
C ARG A 208 -5.92 10.05 15.00
N SER A 209 -4.88 10.69 14.46
CA SER A 209 -3.82 11.30 15.25
C SER A 209 -4.17 12.72 15.70
N THR A 210 -3.25 13.33 16.46
CA THR A 210 -3.30 14.76 16.81
C THR A 210 -3.38 15.71 15.60
N TYR A 211 -3.10 15.21 14.38
CA TYR A 211 -3.11 16.01 13.15
C TYR A 211 -4.51 16.14 12.55
N LYS A 212 -5.50 15.38 13.03
CA LYS A 212 -6.91 15.47 12.61
C LYS A 212 -7.44 16.90 12.65
N ASN A 213 -7.04 17.70 13.64
CA ASN A 213 -7.45 19.09 13.82
C ASN A 213 -6.99 20.03 12.68
N LEU A 214 -6.08 19.56 11.84
CA LEU A 214 -5.57 20.28 10.67
C LEU A 214 -6.31 19.89 9.38
N ILE A 215 -7.22 18.92 9.44
CA ILE A 215 -7.96 18.40 8.30
C ILE A 215 -9.36 19.01 8.28
N ASP A 216 -9.74 19.57 7.13
CA ASP A 216 -11.07 20.12 6.94
C ASP A 216 -12.13 19.00 6.93
N ARG A 217 -13.30 19.27 7.54
CA ARG A 217 -14.36 18.27 7.69
C ARG A 217 -14.89 17.79 6.33
N LYS A 218 -15.03 18.70 5.35
CA LYS A 218 -15.50 18.34 4.01
C LYS A 218 -14.47 17.46 3.30
N GLN A 219 -13.19 17.80 3.41
CA GLN A 219 -12.09 16.98 2.87
C GLN A 219 -12.08 15.57 3.48
N LEU A 220 -12.36 15.45 4.78
CA LEU A 220 -12.50 14.17 5.47
C LEU A 220 -13.70 13.36 4.94
N ASP A 221 -14.89 13.98 4.88
CA ASP A 221 -16.10 13.31 4.42
C ASP A 221 -15.96 12.81 2.96
N GLU A 222 -15.32 13.61 2.09
CA GLU A 222 -14.99 13.21 0.71
C GLU A 222 -14.01 12.04 0.66
N ALA A 223 -12.95 12.06 1.48
CA ALA A 223 -11.99 10.96 1.56
C ALA A 223 -12.66 9.65 2.00
N THR A 224 -13.49 9.71 3.03
CA THR A 224 -14.28 8.59 3.54
C THR A 224 -15.21 8.02 2.48
N ALA A 225 -15.97 8.87 1.79
CA ALA A 225 -16.86 8.44 0.71
C ALA A 225 -16.09 7.73 -0.41
N ASN A 226 -14.93 8.27 -0.82
CA ASN A 226 -14.10 7.68 -1.87
C ASN A 226 -13.49 6.34 -1.45
N MET A 227 -13.01 6.20 -0.21
CA MET A 227 -12.52 4.92 0.32
C MET A 227 -13.59 3.83 0.29
N VAL A 228 -14.81 4.16 0.74
CA VAL A 228 -15.95 3.23 0.74
C VAL A 228 -16.35 2.85 -0.70
N ALA A 229 -16.44 3.84 -1.61
CA ALA A 229 -16.77 3.60 -3.02
C ALA A 229 -15.75 2.67 -3.69
N MET A 230 -14.46 2.93 -3.48
CA MET A 230 -13.35 2.13 -4.00
C MET A 230 -13.41 0.68 -3.50
N LEU A 231 -13.60 0.45 -2.19
CA LEU A 231 -13.71 -0.90 -1.64
C LEU A 231 -14.92 -1.65 -2.18
N ARG A 232 -16.11 -1.01 -2.20
CA ARG A 232 -17.34 -1.60 -2.75
C ARG A 232 -17.16 -2.02 -4.20
N ARG A 233 -16.47 -1.20 -5.00
CA ARG A 233 -16.23 -1.49 -6.41
C ARG A 233 -15.25 -2.64 -6.63
N SER A 234 -14.34 -2.85 -5.68
CA SER A 234 -13.34 -3.93 -5.72
C SER A 234 -13.89 -5.29 -5.30
N ILE A 235 -15.17 -5.39 -4.93
CA ILE A 235 -15.82 -6.66 -4.58
C ILE A 235 -16.10 -7.44 -5.87
N ILE A 236 -15.48 -8.61 -5.98
CA ILE A 236 -15.64 -9.56 -7.09
C ILE A 236 -16.52 -10.73 -6.67
N MET A 237 -16.38 -11.19 -5.42
CA MET A 237 -17.10 -12.35 -4.89
C MET A 237 -17.54 -12.11 -3.45
N GLU A 238 -18.64 -12.76 -3.04
CA GLU A 238 -19.12 -12.72 -1.66
C GLU A 238 -18.03 -13.24 -0.70
N GLY A 239 -17.76 -12.47 0.35
CA GLY A 239 -16.76 -12.82 1.36
C GLY A 239 -15.31 -12.62 0.91
N ASP A 240 -15.06 -12.02 -0.26
CA ASP A 240 -13.70 -11.71 -0.69
C ASP A 240 -13.00 -10.68 0.21
N LEU A 241 -11.75 -10.36 -0.12
CA LEU A 241 -10.93 -9.47 0.69
C LEU A 241 -11.51 -8.04 0.77
N ALA A 242 -12.05 -7.54 -0.34
CA ALA A 242 -12.66 -6.21 -0.39
C ALA A 242 -13.93 -6.16 0.47
N THR A 243 -14.75 -7.20 0.44
CA THR A 243 -15.94 -7.36 1.29
C THR A 243 -15.55 -7.32 2.76
N ARG A 244 -14.57 -8.15 3.17
CA ARG A 244 -14.11 -8.22 4.57
C ARG A 244 -13.51 -6.91 5.05
N LEU A 245 -12.73 -6.22 4.21
CA LEU A 245 -12.20 -4.89 4.55
C LEU A 245 -13.29 -3.83 4.64
N LEU A 246 -14.30 -3.88 3.77
CA LEU A 246 -15.42 -2.93 3.81
C LEU A 246 -16.24 -3.09 5.09
N THR A 247 -16.56 -4.33 5.47
CA THR A 247 -17.30 -4.63 6.71
C THR A 247 -16.58 -4.15 7.95
N LEU A 248 -15.26 -4.04 7.88
CA LEU A 248 -14.45 -3.42 8.91
C LEU A 248 -14.55 -1.90 8.81
N LEU A 249 -14.20 -1.33 7.64
CA LEU A 249 -13.91 0.09 7.44
C LEU A 249 -15.11 0.98 7.76
N GLU A 250 -16.29 0.60 7.31
CA GLU A 250 -17.49 1.42 7.50
C GLU A 250 -17.77 1.72 8.98
N PRO A 251 -17.91 0.73 9.88
CA PRO A 251 -18.07 0.98 11.31
C PRO A 251 -16.90 1.76 11.91
N TRP A 252 -15.68 1.49 11.48
CA TRP A 252 -14.51 2.20 11.99
C TRP A 252 -14.53 3.68 11.65
N LEU A 253 -14.94 4.05 10.44
CA LEU A 253 -15.10 5.46 10.04
C LEU A 253 -16.22 6.15 10.81
N GLN A 254 -17.26 5.42 11.24
CA GLN A 254 -18.32 5.96 12.11
C GLN A 254 -17.79 6.24 13.53
N VAL A 255 -16.88 5.40 14.04
CA VAL A 255 -16.30 5.53 15.40
C VAL A 255 -15.01 6.35 15.42
N ALA A 256 -14.36 6.59 14.27
CA ALA A 256 -13.12 7.37 14.17
C ALA A 256 -13.23 8.81 14.71
N LEU A 257 -14.45 9.26 15.01
CA LEU A 257 -14.74 10.51 15.69
C LEU A 257 -14.47 10.49 17.20
N ASP A 258 -14.30 9.32 17.86
CA ASP A 258 -14.00 9.25 19.31
C ASP A 258 -13.53 7.84 19.78
N PRO A 259 -12.48 7.68 20.63
CA PRO A 259 -11.46 8.65 21.01
C PRO A 259 -10.27 8.66 20.04
N GLU A 260 -9.65 9.82 19.88
CA GLU A 260 -8.44 10.06 19.07
C GLU A 260 -7.23 9.30 19.63
N TRP A 261 -6.28 8.96 18.75
CA TRP A 261 -4.95 8.56 19.15
C TRP A 261 -4.18 9.82 19.53
N ASP A 262 -3.90 10.00 20.82
CA ASP A 262 -3.13 11.13 21.36
C ASP A 262 -1.62 10.97 21.08
N GLU A 263 -1.28 10.82 19.80
CA GLU A 263 0.08 10.60 19.32
C GLU A 263 0.23 11.16 17.89
N ASP A 264 1.47 11.31 17.45
CA ASP A 264 1.78 11.56 16.04
C ASP A 264 1.40 10.33 15.19
N PRO A 265 1.02 10.52 13.91
CA PRO A 265 0.68 9.44 12.98
C PRO A 265 1.90 8.66 12.46
N ILE A 266 2.85 8.34 13.33
CA ILE A 266 4.02 7.51 13.05
C ILE A 266 3.72 6.04 13.33
N SER A 267 4.53 5.15 12.79
CA SER A 267 4.41 3.72 13.02
C SER A 267 5.35 3.29 14.15
N ASN A 268 4.81 2.57 15.15
CA ASN A 268 5.62 1.93 16.20
C ASN A 268 6.33 0.66 15.70
N PHE A 269 6.01 0.28 14.47
CA PHE A 269 6.49 -0.90 13.78
C PHE A 269 7.32 -0.43 12.58
N THR A 270 8.57 -0.88 12.44
CA THR A 270 9.49 -0.37 11.41
C THR A 270 10.12 -1.45 10.53
N HIS A 271 9.88 -2.72 10.83
CA HIS A 271 10.61 -3.84 10.20
C HIS A 271 10.00 -4.34 8.88
N ARG A 272 8.94 -3.71 8.36
CA ARG A 272 8.30 -4.09 7.11
C ARG A 272 8.33 -2.96 6.07
N LEU A 273 9.40 -2.18 6.06
CA LEU A 273 9.62 -1.13 5.05
C LEU A 273 8.39 -0.22 4.92
N SER A 274 8.01 0.18 3.70
CA SER A 274 6.85 1.02 3.39
C SER A 274 5.51 0.41 3.83
N ALA A 275 5.40 -0.92 3.99
CA ALA A 275 4.18 -1.56 4.49
C ALA A 275 3.97 -1.35 6.01
N SER A 276 5.01 -0.91 6.73
CA SER A 276 4.96 -0.80 8.19
C SER A 276 3.84 0.12 8.72
N PRO A 277 3.63 1.34 8.21
CA PRO A 277 2.53 2.19 8.67
C PRO A 277 1.15 1.58 8.38
N THR A 278 0.99 0.89 7.24
CA THR A 278 -0.24 0.18 6.90
C THR A 278 -0.54 -0.91 7.92
N LEU A 279 0.47 -1.72 8.22
CA LEU A 279 0.40 -2.82 9.19
C LEU A 279 0.05 -2.32 10.59
N ASP A 280 0.75 -1.30 11.06
CA ASP A 280 0.49 -0.65 12.34
C ASP A 280 -0.93 -0.08 12.42
N CYS A 281 -1.39 0.60 11.37
CA CYS A 281 -2.76 1.13 11.30
C CYS A 281 -3.82 0.03 11.48
N LEU A 282 -3.65 -1.11 10.81
CA LEU A 282 -4.63 -2.18 10.82
C LEU A 282 -4.58 -2.99 12.12
N ALA A 283 -3.39 -3.16 12.71
CA ALA A 283 -3.23 -3.77 14.02
C ALA A 283 -3.90 -2.92 15.12
N ARG A 284 -3.67 -1.61 15.12
CA ARG A 284 -4.32 -0.66 16.05
C ARG A 284 -5.83 -0.67 15.88
N TRP A 285 -6.29 -0.70 14.63
CA TRP A 285 -7.70 -0.81 14.35
C TRP A 285 -8.31 -2.09 14.93
N LYS A 286 -7.68 -3.26 14.71
CA LYS A 286 -8.12 -4.51 15.34
C LYS A 286 -8.23 -4.37 16.86
N HIS A 287 -7.22 -3.78 17.48
CA HIS A 287 -7.20 -3.53 18.92
C HIS A 287 -8.36 -2.63 19.39
N ASP A 288 -8.58 -1.49 18.71
CA ASP A 288 -9.68 -0.56 19.00
C ASP A 288 -11.04 -1.27 18.92
N GLN A 289 -11.23 -2.15 17.93
CA GLN A 289 -12.46 -2.93 17.79
C GLN A 289 -12.66 -3.95 18.91
N GLU A 290 -11.62 -4.72 19.24
CA GLU A 290 -11.69 -5.69 20.35
C GLU A 290 -11.99 -5.00 21.68
N PHE A 291 -11.43 -3.81 21.90
CA PHE A 291 -11.70 -3.00 23.09
C PHE A 291 -13.16 -2.55 23.16
N LEU A 292 -13.71 -2.01 22.05
CA LEU A 292 -15.11 -1.59 21.98
C LEU A 292 -16.09 -2.75 22.21
N LEU A 293 -15.79 -3.94 21.67
CA LEU A 293 -16.59 -5.14 21.90
C LEU A 293 -16.55 -5.58 23.38
N LYS A 294 -15.38 -5.55 24.03
CA LYS A 294 -15.24 -5.89 25.46
C LYS A 294 -15.97 -4.88 26.36
N ALA A 295 -15.87 -3.59 26.07
CA ALA A 295 -16.57 -2.55 26.83
C ALA A 295 -18.10 -2.71 26.78
N LYS A 296 -18.65 -3.11 25.63
CA LYS A 296 -20.10 -3.38 25.47
C LYS A 296 -20.57 -4.65 26.19
N ASN A 297 -19.70 -5.64 26.35
CA ASN A 297 -20.02 -6.91 27.00
C ASN A 297 -19.80 -6.91 28.53
N GLN A 298 -19.39 -5.78 29.13
CA GLN A 298 -19.34 -5.66 30.58
C GLN A 298 -20.75 -5.54 31.15
N PRO A 299 -21.09 -6.29 32.23
CA PRO A 299 -22.37 -6.14 32.89
C PRO A 299 -22.51 -4.70 33.39
N PRO A 300 -23.72 -4.11 33.31
CA PRO A 300 -23.93 -2.77 33.81
C PRO A 300 -23.53 -2.70 35.29
N PRO A 301 -22.95 -1.58 35.75
CA PRO A 301 -22.65 -1.39 37.15
C PRO A 301 -23.92 -1.63 37.99
N PRO A 302 -23.80 -2.24 39.18
CA PRO A 302 -24.95 -2.51 40.01
C PRO A 302 -25.43 -1.22 40.66
N ASP A 303 -26.17 -0.39 39.92
CA ASP A 303 -27.04 0.64 40.50
C ASP A 303 -28.11 1.13 39.50
N GLY A 304 -29.36 0.89 39.89
CA GLY A 304 -30.51 1.80 39.73
C GLY A 304 -30.98 2.24 38.34
N MET A 305 -32.05 1.59 37.87
CA MET A 305 -33.18 2.16 37.08
C MET A 305 -32.89 3.29 36.06
N ASP A 306 -32.90 2.96 34.77
CA ASP A 306 -34.07 3.24 33.93
C ASP A 306 -33.94 2.57 32.55
N GLY A 307 -34.92 1.73 32.23
CA GLY A 307 -34.97 0.97 31.00
C GLY A 307 -35.51 1.80 29.84
N THR A 308 -34.61 2.30 29.00
CA THR A 308 -34.93 2.52 27.58
C THR A 308 -34.32 1.38 26.78
N SER A 309 -35.16 0.40 26.43
CA SER A 309 -34.83 -0.63 25.46
C SER A 309 -34.62 0.01 24.09
N THR A 310 -33.38 0.36 23.78
CA THR A 310 -32.95 0.56 22.40
C THR A 310 -33.01 -0.80 21.71
N LEU A 311 -33.84 -0.88 20.68
CA LEU A 311 -33.96 -2.01 19.77
C LEU A 311 -32.56 -2.52 19.40
N ALA A 312 -32.27 -3.77 19.79
CA ALA A 312 -31.08 -4.48 19.38
C ALA A 312 -31.14 -4.68 17.86
N MET A 313 -30.58 -3.72 17.11
CA MET A 313 -30.10 -4.01 15.77
C MET A 313 -29.08 -5.14 15.92
N SER A 314 -29.27 -6.23 15.17
CA SER A 314 -28.28 -7.29 15.02
C SER A 314 -26.92 -6.64 14.74
N ASP A 315 -25.97 -6.83 15.64
CA ASP A 315 -24.68 -6.15 15.61
C ASP A 315 -23.88 -6.64 14.38
N PRO A 316 -23.65 -5.80 13.36
CA PRO A 316 -22.88 -6.19 12.18
C PRO A 316 -21.43 -6.60 12.50
N MET A 317 -20.97 -6.37 13.73
CA MET A 317 -19.58 -6.54 14.17
C MET A 317 -19.30 -7.86 14.91
N GLN A 318 -20.33 -8.61 15.33
CA GLN A 318 -20.16 -9.87 16.07
C GLN A 318 -19.56 -11.01 15.23
N PHE A 319 -19.48 -10.82 13.91
CA PHE A 319 -19.08 -11.86 12.95
C PHE A 319 -17.82 -11.50 12.15
N ILE A 320 -17.05 -10.49 12.60
CA ILE A 320 -15.80 -10.13 11.93
C ILE A 320 -14.78 -11.27 12.09
N ASP A 321 -14.47 -11.91 10.96
CA ASP A 321 -13.38 -12.88 10.85
C ASP A 321 -12.04 -12.16 10.67
N TRP A 322 -11.24 -12.08 11.73
CA TRP A 322 -9.89 -11.51 11.70
C TRP A 322 -8.86 -12.39 10.98
N GLY A 323 -9.20 -13.64 10.63
CA GLY A 323 -8.37 -14.53 9.82
C GLY A 323 -8.09 -13.95 8.42
N PHE A 324 -8.86 -12.97 7.95
CA PHE A 324 -8.56 -12.26 6.71
C PHE A 324 -7.19 -11.57 6.71
N MET A 325 -6.63 -11.24 7.89
CA MET A 325 -5.27 -10.72 8.01
C MET A 325 -4.21 -11.75 7.57
N ASP A 326 -4.54 -13.05 7.57
CA ASP A 326 -3.68 -14.12 7.05
C ASP A 326 -3.49 -14.01 5.54
N ASP A 327 -4.51 -13.57 4.80
CA ASP A 327 -4.41 -13.31 3.36
C ASP A 327 -3.39 -12.19 3.07
N PHE A 328 -3.13 -11.37 4.08
CA PHE A 328 -2.12 -10.36 4.01
C PHE A 328 -0.73 -10.79 4.52
N ASN A 329 -0.61 -12.03 5.03
CA ASN A 329 0.56 -12.52 5.76
C ASN A 329 0.89 -11.64 6.97
N TRP A 330 -0.16 -11.10 7.61
CA TRP A 330 -0.11 -10.11 8.69
C TRP A 330 -0.29 -10.73 10.09
N ASN A 331 0.03 -12.01 10.27
CA ASN A 331 0.09 -12.60 11.59
C ASN A 331 1.22 -11.95 12.38
N PHE A 332 0.86 -10.94 13.17
CA PHE A 332 1.71 -10.41 14.21
C PHE A 332 1.74 -11.44 15.33
N ASP A 333 2.93 -11.95 15.68
CA ASP A 333 3.10 -12.61 16.96
C ASP A 333 2.63 -11.62 18.05
N SER A 334 1.68 -12.06 18.88
CA SER A 334 1.08 -11.27 19.96
C SER A 334 2.11 -10.71 20.96
N ASN A 335 3.35 -11.18 20.90
CA ASN A 335 4.47 -10.72 21.72
C ASN A 335 5.17 -9.46 21.18
N ILE A 336 4.89 -9.02 19.95
CA ILE A 336 5.56 -7.85 19.34
C ILE A 336 4.90 -6.53 19.80
N LEU A 337 3.59 -6.54 20.08
CA LEU A 337 2.87 -5.37 20.60
C LEU A 337 2.97 -5.22 22.12
N SER A 338 3.44 -6.23 22.85
CA SER A 338 3.55 -6.21 24.33
C SER A 338 4.91 -5.77 24.87
N ASN A 339 5.93 -5.63 24.02
CA ASN A 339 7.30 -5.33 24.46
C ASN A 339 7.71 -3.86 24.22
N GLY A 340 6.79 -2.95 24.50
CA GLY A 340 7.05 -1.51 24.60
C GLY A 340 6.65 -1.00 25.99
N THR A 341 7.38 -1.41 27.02
CA THR A 341 7.43 -0.72 28.33
C THR A 341 8.76 -0.03 28.49
#